data_AF-A0A949TTP9-F1
#
_entry.id   AF-A0A949TTP9-F1
#
_cell.length_a   1.000
_cell.length_b   1.000
_cell.length_c   1.000
_cell.angle_alpha   90.00
_cell.angle_beta   90.00
_cell.angle_gamma   90.00
#
_symmetry.space_group_name_H-M   'P 1'
#
loop_
_entity.id
_entity.type
_entity.pdbx_description
1 polymer ?
#
loop_
_entity_poly.entity_id
_entity_poly.type
_entity_poly.pdbx_seq_one_letter_code
_entity_poly.pdbx_strand_id
1 'polypeptide(L)'
;MVYCPYSDMNNEWRQEKMDNSNSYIRILQASPNTPAVDVYANNTLIAQNLTYKSFSPYSTFPSGNYNMKVYYAGQKTNPLIDAKVFIPPGNVFNIAIIGLLPNISFYGIPEPNGPQNFGRPCIRFINLSPTEQALDLTVNGVKIFSNINYKDYTMYACIPAGEYTFRVYAAGTENLLSTISNAQLESNKYYSIYALGVSPLETMLISEPR
;
A
#
# COMPACT_ATOMS: atom_id res chain seq x y z
N MET A 1 35.45 -42.62 5.06
CA MET A 1 35.33 -41.19 5.44
C MET A 1 34.00 -40.71 4.90
N VAL A 2 33.05 -40.43 5.79
CA VAL A 2 31.75 -39.87 5.41
C VAL A 2 31.97 -38.36 5.24
N TYR A 3 31.92 -37.90 3.99
CA TYR A 3 32.02 -36.50 3.65
C TYR A 3 30.66 -35.87 3.94
N CYS A 4 30.52 -35.19 5.09
CA CYS A 4 29.35 -34.35 5.36
C CYS A 4 29.65 -32.94 4.84
N PRO A 5 29.01 -32.47 3.76
CA PRO A 5 29.19 -31.10 3.31
C PRO A 5 28.46 -30.17 4.29
N TYR A 6 29.21 -29.54 5.18
CA TYR A 6 28.70 -28.60 6.19
C TYR A 6 28.31 -27.23 5.58
N SER A 7 28.39 -27.08 4.25
CA SER A 7 28.20 -25.80 3.56
C SER A 7 26.76 -25.51 3.10
N ASP A 8 25.91 -26.53 2.95
CA ASP A 8 24.57 -26.33 2.35
C ASP A 8 23.42 -26.27 3.39
N MET A 9 23.56 -26.97 4.52
CA MET A 9 22.53 -26.98 5.58
C MET A 9 22.23 -25.59 6.18
N ASN A 10 23.22 -24.69 6.21
CA ASN A 10 23.05 -23.34 6.77
C ASN A 10 22.27 -22.40 5.84
N ASN A 11 22.23 -22.69 4.54
CA ASN A 11 21.48 -21.91 3.57
C ASN A 11 20.07 -22.47 3.43
N GLU A 12 19.93 -23.79 3.36
CA GLU A 12 18.61 -24.46 3.29
C GLU A 12 17.78 -24.19 4.55
N TRP A 13 18.34 -24.31 5.75
CA TRP A 13 17.62 -23.99 7.00
C TRP A 13 17.28 -22.50 7.13
N ARG A 14 18.15 -21.60 6.65
CA ARG A 14 17.85 -20.16 6.62
C ARG A 14 16.75 -19.84 5.63
N GLN A 15 16.76 -20.49 4.48
CA GLN A 15 15.77 -20.31 3.42
C GLN A 15 14.42 -20.89 3.85
N GLU A 16 14.39 -22.08 4.45
CA GLU A 16 13.19 -22.67 5.05
C GLU A 16 12.64 -21.82 6.20
N LYS A 17 13.49 -21.27 7.07
CA LYS A 17 13.07 -20.35 8.15
C LYS A 17 12.53 -19.03 7.60
N MET A 18 13.11 -18.51 6.51
CA MET A 18 12.60 -17.35 5.80
C MET A 18 11.26 -17.68 5.18
N ASP A 19 11.13 -18.75 4.41
CA ASP A 19 9.89 -19.22 3.80
C ASP A 19 8.79 -19.49 4.83
N ASN A 20 9.14 -19.84 6.07
CA ASN A 20 8.19 -20.06 7.16
C ASN A 20 7.96 -18.82 8.06
N SER A 21 8.47 -17.66 7.66
CA SER A 21 8.25 -16.41 8.41
C SER A 21 6.94 -15.74 8.01
N ASN A 22 6.21 -15.28 9.02
CA ASN A 22 4.95 -14.59 8.81
C ASN A 22 5.17 -13.19 8.24
N SER A 23 4.20 -12.74 7.45
CA SER A 23 4.06 -11.38 6.95
C SER A 23 2.87 -10.68 7.60
N TYR A 24 2.91 -9.35 7.63
CA TYR A 24 1.86 -8.51 8.20
C TYR A 24 1.16 -7.74 7.09
N ILE A 25 -0.15 -7.91 6.97
CA ILE A 25 -0.91 -7.38 5.86
C ILE A 25 -2.10 -6.60 6.39
N ARG A 26 -2.37 -5.45 5.78
CA ARG A 26 -3.69 -4.81 5.85
C ARG A 26 -4.21 -4.57 4.45
N ILE A 27 -5.53 -4.47 4.35
CA ILE A 27 -6.23 -4.24 3.09
C ILE A 27 -6.65 -2.77 3.02
N LEU A 28 -6.39 -2.10 1.90
CA LEU A 28 -6.91 -0.77 1.59
C LEU A 28 -8.02 -0.90 0.54
N GLN A 29 -9.21 -0.38 0.78
CA GLN A 29 -10.19 -0.20 -0.29
C GLN A 29 -9.97 1.15 -0.98
N ALA A 30 -9.26 1.13 -2.11
CA ALA A 30 -8.87 2.30 -2.89
C ALA A 30 -9.69 2.45 -4.20
N SER A 31 -10.58 1.51 -4.51
CA SER A 31 -11.44 1.57 -5.70
C SER A 31 -12.58 2.55 -5.46
N PRO A 32 -12.63 3.69 -6.17
CA PRO A 32 -13.67 4.68 -5.97
C PRO A 32 -15.04 4.16 -6.45
N ASN A 33 -16.11 4.72 -5.89
CA ASN A 33 -17.50 4.35 -6.17
C ASN A 33 -17.82 2.86 -6.02
N THR A 34 -16.96 2.10 -5.34
CA THR A 34 -17.21 0.70 -4.99
C THR A 34 -17.93 0.69 -3.65
N PRO A 35 -19.14 0.09 -3.56
CA PRO A 35 -19.80 -0.19 -2.29
C PRO A 35 -18.88 -0.89 -1.30
N ALA A 36 -19.23 -0.88 -0.01
CA ALA A 36 -18.47 -1.60 1.00
C ALA A 36 -18.25 -3.06 0.61
N VAL A 37 -17.06 -3.59 0.87
CA VAL A 37 -16.67 -4.95 0.48
C VAL A 37 -16.23 -5.79 1.67
N ASP A 38 -16.42 -7.09 1.53
CA ASP A 38 -15.80 -8.10 2.37
C ASP A 38 -14.67 -8.77 1.59
N VAL A 39 -13.54 -9.02 2.26
CA VAL A 39 -12.36 -9.64 1.66
C VAL A 39 -12.07 -10.96 2.35
N TYR A 40 -11.85 -12.00 1.55
CA TYR A 40 -11.61 -13.36 2.01
C TYR A 40 -10.27 -13.85 1.50
N ALA A 41 -9.56 -14.64 2.31
CA ALA A 41 -8.40 -15.41 1.91
C ALA A 41 -8.65 -16.89 2.22
N ASN A 42 -8.60 -17.77 1.21
CA ASN A 42 -8.93 -19.20 1.32
C ASN A 42 -10.28 -19.43 2.05
N ASN A 43 -11.30 -18.63 1.68
CA ASN A 43 -12.65 -18.63 2.26
C ASN A 43 -12.78 -18.11 3.70
N THR A 44 -11.70 -17.69 4.34
CA THR A 44 -11.71 -17.02 5.65
C THR A 44 -11.88 -15.51 5.47
N LEU A 45 -12.80 -14.89 6.20
CA LEU A 45 -13.00 -13.43 6.19
C LEU A 45 -11.81 -12.74 6.86
N ILE A 46 -11.15 -11.83 6.17
CA ILE A 46 -9.96 -11.11 6.65
C ILE A 46 -10.17 -9.60 6.76
N ALA A 47 -11.15 -9.05 6.04
CA ALA A 47 -11.60 -7.68 6.21
C ALA A 47 -13.11 -7.62 5.97
N GLN A 48 -13.84 -7.01 6.90
CA GLN A 48 -15.29 -6.92 6.87
C GLN A 48 -15.73 -5.47 6.66
N ASN A 49 -16.75 -5.26 5.84
CA ASN A 49 -17.39 -3.97 5.60
C ASN A 49 -16.38 -2.84 5.30
N LEU A 50 -15.37 -3.15 4.48
CA LEU A 50 -14.31 -2.23 4.13
C LEU A 50 -14.84 -1.20 3.13
N THR A 51 -14.92 0.06 3.56
CA THR A 51 -15.42 1.18 2.75
C THR A 51 -14.30 1.87 2.00
N TYR A 52 -14.65 2.60 0.94
CA TYR A 52 -13.69 3.42 0.20
C TYR A 52 -12.85 4.32 1.12
N LYS A 53 -11.53 4.35 0.89
CA LYS A 53 -10.49 5.04 1.67
C LYS A 53 -10.18 4.46 3.05
N SER A 54 -10.82 3.37 3.45
CA SER A 54 -10.54 2.72 4.74
C SER A 54 -9.50 1.60 4.61
N PHE A 55 -8.78 1.39 5.71
CA PHE A 55 -7.86 0.27 5.89
C PHE A 55 -8.48 -0.75 6.86
N SER A 56 -8.23 -2.03 6.61
CA SER A 56 -8.42 -3.05 7.63
C SER A 56 -7.35 -2.93 8.73
N PRO A 57 -7.56 -3.55 9.90
CA PRO A 57 -6.46 -3.84 10.81
C PRO A 57 -5.39 -4.70 10.14
N TYR A 58 -4.18 -4.66 10.68
CA TYR A 58 -3.14 -5.62 10.30
C TYR A 58 -3.54 -7.03 10.74
N SER A 59 -3.22 -7.99 9.88
CA SER A 59 -3.39 -9.41 10.10
C SER A 59 -2.11 -10.14 9.71
N THR A 60 -1.80 -11.20 10.44
CA THR A 60 -0.61 -12.02 10.23
C THR A 60 -0.92 -13.15 9.26
N PHE A 61 -0.08 -13.32 8.24
CA PHE A 61 -0.21 -14.38 7.25
C PHE A 61 1.09 -15.16 7.14
N PRO A 62 1.06 -16.51 7.22
CA PRO A 62 2.15 -17.31 6.70
C PRO A 62 2.49 -16.93 5.25
N SER A 63 3.74 -17.14 4.86
CA SER A 63 4.09 -16.99 3.46
C SER A 63 3.37 -18.05 2.61
N GLY A 64 3.05 -17.72 1.36
CA GLY A 64 2.44 -18.68 0.44
C GLY A 64 1.42 -18.09 -0.52
N ASN A 65 0.75 -18.97 -1.27
CA ASN A 65 -0.28 -18.58 -2.22
C ASN A 65 -1.66 -18.67 -1.58
N TYR A 66 -2.44 -17.60 -1.70
CA TYR A 66 -3.79 -17.49 -1.17
C TYR A 66 -4.77 -17.23 -2.31
N ASN A 67 -5.90 -17.95 -2.32
CA ASN A 67 -7.04 -17.55 -3.13
C ASN A 67 -7.77 -16.42 -2.41
N MET A 68 -7.56 -15.20 -2.89
CA MET A 68 -8.18 -14.01 -2.35
C MET A 68 -9.42 -13.64 -3.16
N LYS A 69 -10.52 -13.39 -2.44
CA LYS A 69 -11.79 -12.98 -3.04
C LYS A 69 -12.31 -11.71 -2.42
N VAL A 70 -12.97 -10.89 -3.23
CA VAL A 70 -13.69 -9.70 -2.79
C VAL A 70 -15.16 -9.86 -3.16
N TYR A 71 -16.04 -9.61 -2.22
CA TYR A 71 -17.49 -9.57 -2.43
C TYR A 71 -18.04 -8.22 -1.95
N TYR A 72 -19.22 -7.84 -2.41
CA TYR A 72 -19.97 -6.80 -1.70
C TYR A 72 -20.20 -7.23 -0.25
N ALA A 73 -20.17 -6.28 0.69
CA ALA A 73 -20.31 -6.54 2.11
C ALA A 73 -21.62 -7.29 2.40
N GLY A 74 -21.54 -8.35 3.21
CA GLY A 74 -22.67 -9.21 3.53
C GLY A 74 -23.06 -10.21 2.44
N GLN A 75 -22.36 -10.23 1.30
CA GLN A 75 -22.60 -11.17 0.20
C GLN A 75 -21.45 -12.19 0.08
N LYS A 76 -21.74 -13.34 -0.54
CA LYS A 76 -20.75 -14.41 -0.83
C LYS A 76 -20.94 -15.07 -2.21
N THR A 77 -21.82 -14.53 -3.03
CA THR A 77 -22.05 -14.97 -4.40
C THR A 77 -21.45 -13.96 -5.36
N ASN A 78 -21.00 -14.42 -6.55
CA ASN A 78 -20.46 -13.56 -7.61
C ASN A 78 -19.32 -12.64 -7.13
N PRO A 79 -18.10 -13.17 -6.88
CA PRO A 79 -16.99 -12.36 -6.42
C PRO A 79 -16.67 -11.23 -7.42
N LEU A 80 -16.38 -10.03 -6.89
CA LEU A 80 -15.86 -8.90 -7.66
C LEU A 80 -14.41 -9.13 -8.08
N ILE A 81 -13.64 -9.84 -7.26
CA ILE A 81 -12.28 -10.32 -7.54
C ILE A 81 -12.20 -11.78 -7.09
N ASP A 82 -11.63 -12.64 -7.92
CA ASP A 82 -11.21 -13.99 -7.56
C ASP A 82 -9.81 -14.21 -8.13
N ALA A 83 -8.78 -14.12 -7.28
CA ALA A 83 -7.39 -14.11 -7.71
C ALA A 83 -6.50 -14.93 -6.79
N LYS A 84 -5.39 -15.46 -7.34
CA LYS A 84 -4.30 -16.02 -6.54
C LYS A 84 -3.31 -14.89 -6.22
N VAL A 85 -3.02 -14.70 -4.94
CA VAL A 85 -2.06 -13.71 -4.44
C VAL A 85 -0.96 -14.44 -3.69
N PHE A 86 0.29 -14.17 -4.05
CA PHE A 86 1.45 -14.66 -3.32
C PHE A 86 1.82 -13.67 -2.21
N ILE A 87 1.89 -14.17 -0.98
CA ILE A 87 2.35 -13.45 0.21
C ILE A 87 3.81 -13.85 0.42
N PRO A 88 4.78 -12.95 0.16
CA PRO A 88 6.18 -13.24 0.41
C PRO A 88 6.43 -13.34 1.93
N PRO A 89 7.45 -14.10 2.37
CA PRO A 89 7.78 -14.23 3.79
C PRO A 89 8.33 -12.94 4.41
N GLY A 90 8.10 -12.74 5.71
CA GLY A 90 8.82 -11.77 6.55
C GLY A 90 8.67 -10.30 6.14
N ASN A 91 7.63 -9.96 5.39
CA ASN A 91 7.37 -8.63 4.87
C ASN A 91 6.14 -8.01 5.51
N VAL A 92 6.05 -6.70 5.41
CA VAL A 92 4.84 -5.95 5.79
C VAL A 92 4.41 -5.18 4.55
N PHE A 93 3.14 -5.29 4.17
CA PHE A 93 2.65 -4.64 2.96
C PHE A 93 1.16 -4.35 3.04
N ASN A 94 0.74 -3.36 2.25
CA ASN A 94 -0.67 -3.09 1.99
C ASN A 94 -1.09 -3.84 0.74
N ILE A 95 -2.22 -4.52 0.80
CA ILE A 95 -2.92 -4.96 -0.40
C ILE A 95 -4.05 -3.95 -0.64
N ALA A 96 -3.91 -3.13 -1.67
CA ALA A 96 -4.97 -2.23 -2.10
C ALA A 96 -5.91 -2.92 -3.09
N ILE A 97 -7.21 -2.71 -2.95
CA ILE A 97 -8.20 -2.96 -3.98
C ILE A 97 -8.27 -1.68 -4.82
N ILE A 98 -7.89 -1.75 -6.09
CA ILE A 98 -7.77 -0.60 -6.99
C ILE A 98 -8.53 -0.84 -8.30
N GLY A 99 -8.68 0.23 -9.08
CA GLY A 99 -9.37 0.19 -10.38
C GLY A 99 -10.77 0.77 -10.29
N LEU A 100 -11.61 0.52 -11.29
CA LEU A 100 -13.01 0.93 -11.34
C LEU A 100 -13.86 -0.29 -11.65
N LEU A 101 -15.03 -0.42 -11.02
CA LEU A 101 -15.95 -1.50 -11.37
C LEU A 101 -16.31 -1.47 -12.87
N PRO A 102 -16.41 -2.63 -13.54
CA PRO A 102 -16.23 -3.99 -13.00
C PRO A 102 -14.76 -4.46 -12.95
N ASN A 103 -13.80 -3.64 -13.41
CA ASN A 103 -12.39 -3.98 -13.55
C ASN A 103 -11.57 -3.54 -12.33
N ILE A 104 -11.82 -4.19 -11.19
CA ILE A 104 -11.03 -3.98 -9.97
C ILE A 104 -10.02 -5.11 -9.75
N SER A 105 -8.91 -4.84 -9.08
CA SER A 105 -7.85 -5.81 -8.81
C SER A 105 -7.14 -5.56 -7.49
N PHE A 106 -6.43 -6.57 -6.98
CA PHE A 106 -5.48 -6.37 -5.89
C PHE A 106 -4.18 -5.73 -6.39
N TYR A 107 -3.55 -4.92 -5.53
CA TYR A 107 -2.24 -4.32 -5.77
C TYR A 107 -1.42 -4.29 -4.47
N GLY A 108 -0.26 -4.95 -4.49
CA GLY A 108 0.63 -5.01 -3.33
C GLY A 108 1.53 -3.79 -3.26
N ILE A 109 1.61 -3.17 -2.09
CA ILE A 109 2.44 -1.99 -1.82
C ILE A 109 3.34 -2.34 -0.63
N PRO A 110 4.66 -2.50 -0.85
CA PRO A 110 5.58 -2.84 0.23
C PRO A 110 5.65 -1.70 1.25
N GLU A 111 5.85 -2.04 2.52
CA GLU A 111 6.13 -1.07 3.57
C GLU A 111 7.55 -1.28 4.16
N PRO A 112 8.19 -0.27 4.78
CA PRO A 112 9.56 -0.37 5.31
C PRO A 112 9.75 -1.30 6.52
N ASN A 113 10.32 -2.50 6.43
CA ASN A 113 10.31 -3.53 7.50
C ASN A 113 10.89 -3.22 8.92
N GLY A 114 11.24 -1.97 9.26
CA GLY A 114 11.67 -1.59 10.61
C GLY A 114 11.37 -0.11 10.94
N PRO A 115 11.50 0.28 12.22
CA PRO A 115 11.28 1.65 12.65
C PRO A 115 12.29 2.60 12.01
N GLN A 116 11.91 3.85 11.85
CA GLN A 116 12.81 4.89 11.38
C GLN A 116 13.50 5.59 12.54
N ASN A 117 14.84 5.55 12.59
CA ASN A 117 15.60 6.16 13.70
C ASN A 117 16.57 7.26 13.23
N PHE A 118 16.28 7.93 12.11
CA PHE A 118 17.16 8.96 11.52
C PHE A 118 16.89 10.39 12.04
N GLY A 119 15.98 10.56 13.00
CA GLY A 119 15.61 11.86 13.57
C GLY A 119 14.69 12.71 12.67
N ARG A 120 14.23 12.17 11.54
CA ARG A 120 13.41 12.88 10.53
C ARG A 120 12.20 12.05 10.12
N PRO A 121 11.08 12.66 9.68
CA PRO A 121 10.07 11.97 8.90
C PRO A 121 10.58 11.65 7.50
N CYS A 122 10.06 10.58 6.90
CA CYS A 122 10.21 10.35 5.46
C CYS A 122 8.86 10.12 4.80
N ILE A 123 8.66 10.75 3.65
CA ILE A 123 7.41 10.73 2.89
C ILE A 123 7.62 9.94 1.59
N ARG A 124 6.59 9.24 1.13
CA ARG A 124 6.49 8.77 -0.25
C ARG A 124 5.13 9.13 -0.84
N PHE A 125 5.06 9.15 -2.16
CA PHE A 125 3.82 9.36 -2.89
C PHE A 125 3.44 8.08 -3.64
N ILE A 126 2.16 7.72 -3.59
CA ILE A 126 1.60 6.51 -4.20
C ILE A 126 0.39 6.95 -5.03
N ASN A 127 0.44 6.74 -6.34
CA ASN A 127 -0.68 7.05 -7.20
C ASN A 127 -1.53 5.81 -7.47
N LEU A 128 -2.67 5.69 -6.79
CA LEU A 128 -3.68 4.65 -7.07
C LEU A 128 -4.95 5.23 -7.73
N SER A 129 -4.89 6.47 -8.21
CA SER A 129 -5.96 7.06 -9.01
C SER A 129 -5.94 6.40 -10.40
N PRO A 130 -7.04 5.76 -10.86
CA PRO A 130 -7.09 5.07 -12.14
C PRO A 130 -7.28 6.04 -13.32
N THR A 131 -6.62 7.19 -13.27
CA THR A 131 -6.59 8.19 -14.33
C THR A 131 -5.37 7.98 -15.22
N GLU A 132 -5.46 8.32 -16.50
CA GLU A 132 -4.30 8.28 -17.40
C GLU A 132 -3.30 9.40 -17.12
N GLN A 133 -3.72 10.44 -16.40
CA GLN A 133 -2.90 11.60 -16.08
C GLN A 133 -1.91 11.26 -14.95
N ALA A 134 -0.62 11.30 -15.26
CA ALA A 134 0.42 11.24 -14.25
C ALA A 134 0.34 12.45 -13.30
N LEU A 135 0.88 12.29 -12.10
CA LEU A 135 0.76 13.29 -11.02
C LEU A 135 2.13 13.83 -10.60
N ASP A 136 2.17 15.12 -10.26
CA ASP A 136 3.29 15.78 -9.58
C ASP A 136 2.89 16.09 -8.13
N LEU A 137 3.81 15.87 -7.18
CA LEU A 137 3.64 16.29 -5.79
C LEU A 137 4.60 17.43 -5.45
N THR A 138 4.05 18.51 -4.92
CA THR A 138 4.83 19.59 -4.31
C THR A 138 4.65 19.62 -2.79
N VAL A 139 5.69 20.08 -2.11
CA VAL A 139 5.75 20.30 -0.67
C VAL A 139 6.13 21.76 -0.45
N ASN A 140 5.25 22.55 0.17
CA ASN A 140 5.42 24.00 0.36
C ASN A 140 5.82 24.75 -0.93
N GLY A 141 5.28 24.31 -2.07
CA GLY A 141 5.52 24.91 -3.40
C GLY A 141 6.74 24.35 -4.15
N VAL A 142 7.58 23.52 -3.52
CA VAL A 142 8.71 22.86 -4.19
C VAL A 142 8.26 21.49 -4.70
N LYS A 143 8.46 21.20 -5.99
CA LYS A 143 8.18 19.88 -6.56
C LYS A 143 9.20 18.86 -6.04
N ILE A 144 8.71 17.82 -5.37
CA ILE A 144 9.55 16.75 -4.79
C ILE A 144 9.42 15.45 -5.59
N PHE A 145 8.22 15.16 -6.11
CA PHE A 145 7.98 14.01 -6.96
C PHE A 145 7.29 14.45 -8.24
N SER A 146 7.68 13.85 -9.37
CA SER A 146 7.16 14.22 -10.68
C SER A 146 6.82 13.00 -11.52
N ASN A 147 5.82 13.14 -12.38
CA ASN A 147 5.43 12.14 -13.37
C ASN A 147 5.14 10.75 -12.77
N ILE A 148 4.34 10.72 -11.70
CA ILE A 148 3.98 9.48 -11.02
C ILE A 148 2.72 8.91 -11.68
N ASN A 149 2.85 7.82 -12.42
CA ASN A 149 1.73 7.22 -13.17
C ASN A 149 0.83 6.38 -12.26
N TYR A 150 -0.32 6.00 -12.77
CA TYR A 150 -1.19 5.06 -12.07
C TYR A 150 -0.46 3.76 -11.73
N LYS A 151 -0.57 3.33 -10.47
CA LYS A 151 0.12 2.20 -9.83
C LYS A 151 1.60 2.45 -9.50
N ASP A 152 2.17 3.61 -9.81
CA ASP A 152 3.51 3.95 -9.36
C ASP A 152 3.52 4.42 -7.90
N TYR A 153 4.64 4.16 -7.23
CA TYR A 153 4.98 4.78 -5.96
C TYR A 153 6.45 5.17 -5.94
N THR A 154 6.75 6.23 -5.19
CA THR A 154 8.12 6.77 -5.11
C THR A 154 8.94 6.03 -4.05
N MET A 155 10.26 6.20 -4.13
CA MET A 155 11.10 6.01 -2.95
C MET A 155 10.75 7.05 -1.87
N TYR A 156 11.11 6.76 -0.63
CA TYR A 156 10.95 7.71 0.46
C TYR A 156 11.95 8.86 0.34
N ALA A 157 11.46 10.08 0.58
CA ALA A 157 12.27 11.28 0.73
C ALA A 157 12.14 11.79 2.17
N CYS A 158 13.28 12.02 2.82
CA CYS A 158 13.32 12.43 4.22
C CYS A 158 13.46 13.94 4.35
N ILE A 159 12.54 14.57 5.08
CA ILE A 159 12.48 16.03 5.25
C ILE A 159 12.48 16.39 6.75
N PRO A 160 12.77 17.64 7.14
CA PRO A 160 12.67 18.05 8.54
C PRO A 160 11.27 17.79 9.12
N ALA A 161 11.17 17.49 10.41
CA ALA A 161 9.88 17.44 11.09
C ALA A 161 9.23 18.83 11.10
N GLY A 162 7.89 18.87 11.09
CA GLY A 162 7.14 20.11 11.08
C GLY A 162 5.84 20.03 10.30
N GLU A 163 5.27 21.22 10.04
CA GLU A 163 4.02 21.38 9.32
C GLU A 163 4.26 21.64 7.84
N TYR A 164 3.49 20.94 6.99
CA TYR A 164 3.60 21.03 5.53
C TYR A 164 2.25 21.18 4.85
N THR A 165 2.27 21.85 3.70
CA THR A 165 1.20 21.78 2.71
C THR A 165 1.66 20.94 1.52
N PHE A 166 0.93 19.87 1.24
CA PHE A 166 1.11 19.04 0.06
C PHE A 166 0.11 19.47 -1.01
N ARG A 167 0.59 19.62 -2.24
CA ARG A 167 -0.28 19.90 -3.40
C ARG A 167 0.04 18.93 -4.52
N VAL A 168 -1.02 18.33 -5.08
CA VAL A 168 -0.94 17.41 -6.21
C VAL A 168 -1.46 18.08 -7.46
N TYR A 169 -0.67 18.01 -8.53
CA TYR A 169 -0.97 18.61 -9.82
C TYR A 169 -1.04 17.54 -10.90
N ALA A 170 -1.76 17.82 -11.98
CA ALA A 170 -1.59 17.08 -13.23
C ALA A 170 -0.15 17.30 -13.73
N ALA A 171 0.59 16.22 -13.96
CA ALA A 171 2.02 16.28 -14.23
C ALA A 171 2.36 17.21 -15.40
N GLY A 172 3.38 18.04 -15.19
CA GLY A 172 3.84 19.00 -16.20
C GLY A 172 2.95 20.22 -16.40
N THR A 173 1.92 20.42 -15.58
CA THR A 173 0.98 21.55 -15.69
C THR A 173 0.82 22.29 -14.36
N GLU A 174 0.11 23.43 -14.38
CA GLU A 174 -0.29 24.16 -13.17
C GLU A 174 -1.69 23.76 -12.64
N ASN A 175 -2.32 22.75 -13.24
CA ASN A 175 -3.65 22.31 -12.85
C ASN A 175 -3.60 21.59 -11.47
N LEU A 176 -4.04 22.29 -10.43
CA LEU A 176 -4.11 21.77 -9.06
C LEU A 176 -5.29 20.82 -8.91
N LEU A 177 -5.01 19.58 -8.53
CA LEU A 177 -6.00 18.50 -8.41
C LEU A 177 -6.41 18.23 -6.95
N SER A 178 -5.46 18.36 -6.01
CA SER A 178 -5.73 18.10 -4.59
C SER A 178 -4.75 18.81 -3.67
N THR A 179 -5.15 19.06 -2.42
CA THR A 179 -4.33 19.72 -1.41
C THR A 179 -4.55 19.08 -0.04
N ILE A 180 -3.45 18.80 0.67
CA ILE A 180 -3.45 18.49 2.10
C ILE A 180 -2.77 19.65 2.81
N SER A 181 -3.54 20.41 3.60
CA SER A 181 -3.02 21.52 4.41
C SER A 181 -2.70 21.07 5.83
N ASN A 182 -1.79 21.80 6.49
CA ASN A 182 -1.48 21.67 7.92
C ASN A 182 -1.07 20.24 8.33
N ALA A 183 -0.38 19.51 7.43
CA ALA A 183 0.06 18.16 7.69
C ALA A 183 1.24 18.17 8.67
N GLN A 184 1.03 17.59 9.86
CA GLN A 184 2.06 17.46 10.88
C GLN A 184 2.88 16.20 10.64
N LEU A 185 4.18 16.38 10.39
CA LEU A 185 5.13 15.27 10.26
C LEU A 185 6.05 15.22 11.47
N GLU A 186 5.99 14.11 12.19
CA GLU A 186 6.82 13.84 13.35
C GLU A 186 8.12 13.13 12.94
N SER A 187 9.20 13.40 13.68
CA SER A 187 10.45 12.66 13.52
C SER A 187 10.23 11.15 13.67
N ASN A 188 11.10 10.36 13.03
CA ASN A 188 11.14 8.91 13.20
C ASN A 188 9.88 8.17 12.69
N LYS A 189 9.14 8.76 11.75
CA LYS A 189 7.98 8.13 11.11
C LYS A 189 8.08 8.08 9.59
N TYR A 190 7.52 7.01 9.03
CA TYR A 190 7.24 6.90 7.61
C TYR A 190 5.81 7.37 7.33
N TYR A 191 5.66 8.14 6.26
CA TYR A 191 4.37 8.62 5.79
C TYR A 191 4.18 8.28 4.31
N SER A 192 2.98 7.83 3.99
CA SER A 192 2.55 7.53 2.63
C SER A 192 1.41 8.44 2.24
N ILE A 193 1.60 9.17 1.14
CA ILE A 193 0.57 10.02 0.53
C ILE A 193 -0.06 9.24 -0.62
N TYR A 194 -1.30 8.81 -0.43
CA TYR A 194 -2.07 8.11 -1.44
C TYR A 194 -2.89 9.10 -2.25
N ALA A 195 -2.76 9.08 -3.58
CA ALA A 195 -3.71 9.71 -4.48
C ALA A 195 -4.73 8.67 -4.96
N LEU A 196 -6.01 8.99 -4.80
CA LEU A 196 -7.18 8.15 -5.04
C LEU A 196 -8.24 8.93 -5.84
N GLY A 197 -9.31 8.25 -6.24
CA GLY A 197 -10.42 8.88 -6.96
C GLY A 197 -10.09 9.15 -8.43
N VAL A 198 -11.05 9.71 -9.16
CA VAL A 198 -10.92 10.03 -10.59
C VAL A 198 -11.13 11.53 -10.80
N SER A 199 -12.30 12.02 -10.42
CA SER A 199 -12.64 13.44 -10.43
C SER A 199 -13.78 13.69 -9.41
N PRO A 200 -13.52 14.38 -8.29
CA PRO A 200 -12.24 14.98 -7.93
C PRO A 200 -11.16 13.94 -7.59
N LEU A 201 -9.90 14.35 -7.73
CA LEU A 201 -8.77 13.61 -7.17
C LEU A 201 -8.75 13.81 -5.65
N GLU A 202 -8.60 12.74 -4.91
CA GLU A 202 -8.55 12.76 -3.45
C GLU A 202 -7.17 12.31 -2.96
N THR A 203 -6.70 12.89 -1.87
CA THR A 203 -5.41 12.53 -1.29
C THR A 203 -5.52 12.21 0.20
N MET A 204 -4.77 11.21 0.66
CA MET A 204 -4.70 10.83 2.07
C MET A 204 -3.25 10.74 2.52
N LEU A 205 -2.93 11.35 3.66
CA LEU A 205 -1.66 11.19 4.34
C LEU A 205 -1.82 10.13 5.44
N ILE A 206 -1.08 9.03 5.31
CA ILE A 206 -1.14 7.91 6.25
C ILE A 206 0.22 7.75 6.92
N SER A 207 0.25 7.78 8.25
CA SER A 207 1.42 7.33 9.00
C SER A 207 1.48 5.81 8.94
N GLU A 208 2.65 5.26 8.62
CA GLU A 208 2.88 3.83 8.65
C GLU A 208 3.30 3.41 10.06
N PRO A 209 2.59 2.46 10.70
CA PRO A 209 2.88 2.08 12.06
C PRO A 209 4.13 1.18 12.09
N ARG A 210 5.28 1.76 12.44
CA ARG A 210 6.50 1.06 12.83
C ARG A 210 7.33 1.87 13.81
#